data_AF-A0A942H4Q7-F1
#
_entry.id   AF-A0A942H4Q7-F1
#
_cell.length_a   1.000
_cell.length_b   1.000
_cell.length_c   1.000
_cell.angle_alpha   90.00
_cell.angle_beta   90.00
_cell.angle_gamma   90.00
#
_symmetry.space_group_name_H-M   'P 1'
#
loop_
_entity.id
_entity.type
_entity.pdbx_description
1 polymer ?
#
loop_
_entity_poly.entity_id
_entity_poly.type
_entity_poly.pdbx_seq_one_letter_code
_entity_poly.pdbx_strand_id
1 'polypeptide(L)'
;MQSNVSHPFVTAISRANKAVLELFEFYAPDEEVYEPQNAIKAYAKTAISWGGRLYTRHALSRSGAKRYLERDTNNVTVNFGTNSEEMVKFMTSYRIEGMWLHIRRISMDVPNESVTVFGGRCAKPGDKGGTITAKQEIGGGAKLPARKTVFQCPLVLKGKACLGGQKMDRKSTTYQAAACCDKSSKQCADYGNVDNFGAFRFLPVNGSFTFTTTEVKRFLIFFTKKKTRTVSAPWSSVSDLNPDAVIPEVGGVTQLEAVPIMHADTGVEVKTLQAIADGEIDGIFNVRQQDKQYLPNLLTYQAALGHWGTDGQLASAHFTGAGKFSGTAWMEYSVTGSNPADANDSSPTTVAVVRGRVVPLPDPTGEWTLRGWTDVGPILLRFYLTEIGRHPASQINNDDLLQAFIDCSEPIIDGTGFDQAIIPQNVQGGLDSVTYALALGFGKPTVGRITLMMAQGKVITGGYGQLVQAYYRYINQQQPPQFVSKVRRIRRRYTTNYVLTEQSDLKDFIYDVLLPSVNGYLSNQQHERHHGCQWRDHCRAQ
;
A
#
# COMPACT_ATOMS: atom_id res chain seq x y z
N MET A 1 -13.98 -25.47 9.05
CA MET A 1 -13.62 -24.14 8.55
C MET A 1 -14.84 -23.59 7.88
N GLN A 2 -15.47 -22.61 8.53
CA GLN A 2 -16.69 -22.00 8.06
C GLN A 2 -16.33 -21.19 6.82
N SER A 3 -16.90 -21.54 5.66
CA SER A 3 -17.30 -20.50 4.73
C SER A 3 -17.89 -19.36 5.57
N ASN A 4 -17.59 -18.09 5.26
CA ASN A 4 -18.09 -16.92 6.02
C ASN A 4 -19.61 -16.93 6.30
N VAL A 5 -20.33 -17.86 5.66
CA VAL A 5 -21.68 -18.33 5.95
C VAL A 5 -21.68 -19.86 6.13
N SER A 6 -22.35 -20.40 7.14
CA SER A 6 -22.40 -21.83 7.44
C SER A 6 -23.04 -22.67 6.33
N HIS A 7 -22.73 -23.97 6.30
CA HIS A 7 -23.36 -24.92 5.36
C HIS A 7 -24.91 -24.92 5.44
N PRO A 8 -25.53 -24.81 6.63
CA PRO A 8 -26.96 -24.52 6.76
C PRO A 8 -27.43 -23.29 5.97
N PHE A 9 -26.72 -22.17 6.06
CA PHE A 9 -27.08 -20.96 5.31
C PHE A 9 -26.98 -21.17 3.81
N VAL A 10 -25.88 -21.75 3.33
CA VAL A 10 -25.68 -22.09 1.91
C VAL A 10 -26.82 -22.98 1.41
N THR A 11 -27.21 -23.97 2.20
CA THR A 11 -28.33 -24.86 1.89
C THR A 11 -29.64 -24.07 1.81
N ALA A 12 -29.93 -23.22 2.79
CA ALA A 12 -31.15 -22.42 2.85
C ALA A 12 -31.31 -21.48 1.64
N ILE A 13 -30.24 -20.79 1.24
CA ILE A 13 -30.27 -19.87 0.09
C ILE A 13 -30.27 -20.58 -1.28
N SER A 14 -29.98 -21.88 -1.31
CA SER A 14 -29.96 -22.70 -2.52
C SER A 14 -31.29 -23.42 -2.80
N ARG A 15 -32.24 -23.41 -1.85
CA ARG A 15 -33.56 -24.04 -2.02
C ARG A 15 -34.39 -23.34 -3.10
N ALA A 16 -35.24 -24.11 -3.77
CA ALA A 16 -36.19 -23.58 -4.76
C ALA A 16 -37.18 -22.58 -4.12
N ASN A 17 -37.67 -22.89 -2.92
CA ASN A 17 -38.56 -22.03 -2.12
C ASN A 17 -37.80 -21.33 -0.99
N LYS A 18 -36.68 -20.70 -1.32
CA LYS A 18 -35.83 -20.01 -0.33
C LYS A 18 -36.53 -18.78 0.28
N ALA A 19 -36.57 -18.70 1.61
CA ALA A 19 -37.03 -17.54 2.34
C ALA A 19 -35.86 -16.56 2.56
N VAL A 20 -35.56 -15.74 1.55
CA VAL A 20 -34.47 -14.76 1.60
C VAL A 20 -34.97 -13.34 1.47
N LEU A 21 -34.32 -12.42 2.19
CA LEU A 21 -34.59 -10.98 2.11
C LEU A 21 -33.31 -10.24 1.75
N GLU A 22 -33.48 -9.14 1.02
CA GLU A 22 -32.41 -8.20 0.73
C GLU A 22 -32.57 -6.94 1.58
N LEU A 23 -31.48 -6.56 2.21
CA LEU A 23 -31.31 -5.46 3.12
C LEU A 23 -30.38 -4.44 2.45
N PHE A 24 -30.73 -3.16 2.52
CA PHE A 24 -30.03 -2.06 1.88
C PHE A 24 -29.49 -1.13 2.95
N GLU A 25 -28.18 -1.06 3.09
CA GLU A 25 -27.46 -0.34 4.14
C GLU A 25 -26.67 0.80 3.50
N PHE A 26 -26.86 2.02 4.01
CA PHE A 26 -26.18 3.23 3.53
C PHE A 26 -25.19 3.73 4.57
N TYR A 27 -23.93 3.92 4.21
CA TYR A 27 -22.86 4.35 5.11
C TYR A 27 -22.24 5.68 4.69
N ALA A 28 -21.57 6.34 5.64
CA ALA A 28 -20.84 7.57 5.39
C ALA A 28 -19.74 7.36 4.33
N PRO A 29 -19.36 8.38 3.54
CA PRO A 29 -18.31 8.23 2.54
C PRO A 29 -16.95 7.80 3.11
N ASP A 30 -16.69 8.14 4.37
CA ASP A 30 -15.50 7.86 5.15
C ASP A 30 -15.66 6.68 6.13
N GLU A 31 -16.77 5.94 6.08
CA GLU A 31 -16.98 4.76 6.91
C GLU A 31 -15.96 3.65 6.58
N GLU A 32 -15.46 3.00 7.62
CA GLU A 32 -14.49 1.89 7.51
C GLU A 32 -15.09 0.58 8.05
N VAL A 33 -16.17 0.64 8.86
CA VAL A 33 -16.79 -0.53 9.50
C VAL A 33 -18.25 -0.71 9.03
N TYR A 34 -18.46 -1.68 8.14
CA TYR A 34 -19.75 -1.95 7.46
C TYR A 34 -20.65 -2.94 8.22
N GLU A 35 -20.87 -2.66 9.49
CA GLU A 35 -21.81 -3.40 10.32
C GLU A 35 -23.20 -2.75 10.25
N PRO A 36 -24.30 -3.50 10.39
CA PRO A 36 -25.66 -2.92 10.33
C PRO A 36 -25.84 -1.70 11.24
N GLN A 37 -25.29 -1.76 12.45
CA GLN A 37 -25.37 -0.70 13.44
C GLN A 37 -24.74 0.64 13.00
N ASN A 38 -23.70 0.61 12.17
CA ASN A 38 -23.02 1.81 11.70
C ASN A 38 -23.67 2.45 10.46
N ALA A 39 -24.69 1.80 9.88
CA ALA A 39 -25.40 2.38 8.75
C ALA A 39 -26.01 3.74 9.17
N ILE A 40 -26.02 4.71 8.27
CA ILE A 40 -26.77 5.96 8.43
C ILE A 40 -28.26 5.66 8.18
N LYS A 41 -28.55 4.85 7.15
CA LYS A 41 -29.91 4.42 6.80
C LYS A 41 -29.95 2.94 6.42
N ALA A 42 -31.07 2.30 6.73
CA ALA A 42 -31.29 0.87 6.52
C ALA A 42 -32.72 0.63 6.00
N TYR A 43 -32.82 0.02 4.82
CA TYR A 43 -34.08 -0.21 4.12
C TYR A 43 -34.24 -1.66 3.69
N ALA A 44 -35.47 -2.10 3.50
CA ALA A 44 -35.82 -3.42 2.96
C ALA A 44 -37.14 -3.37 2.19
N LYS A 45 -37.48 -4.47 1.51
CA LYS A 45 -38.79 -4.65 0.83
C LYS A 45 -39.95 -4.89 1.81
N THR A 46 -39.63 -5.37 3.00
CA THR A 46 -40.53 -5.63 4.11
C THR A 46 -39.85 -5.16 5.38
N ALA A 47 -40.62 -4.61 6.33
CA ALA A 47 -40.05 -4.17 7.59
C ALA A 47 -39.52 -5.38 8.37
N ILE A 48 -38.28 -5.31 8.85
CA ILE A 48 -37.64 -6.39 9.61
C ILE A 48 -36.57 -5.81 10.54
N SER A 49 -36.38 -6.44 11.70
CA SER A 49 -35.24 -6.17 12.56
C SER A 49 -34.18 -7.27 12.37
N TRP A 50 -32.94 -6.88 12.09
CA TRP A 50 -31.83 -7.80 11.88
C TRP A 50 -30.52 -7.16 12.35
N GLY A 51 -29.64 -7.93 12.98
CA GLY A 51 -28.33 -7.44 13.44
C GLY A 51 -28.43 -6.20 14.36
N GLY A 52 -29.45 -6.14 15.21
CA GLY A 52 -29.69 -5.00 16.12
C GLY A 52 -30.28 -3.75 15.46
N ARG A 53 -30.63 -3.80 14.17
CA ARG A 53 -31.15 -2.65 13.41
C ARG A 53 -32.50 -2.91 12.79
N LEU A 54 -33.38 -1.90 12.83
CA LEU A 54 -34.64 -1.88 12.11
C LEU A 54 -34.42 -1.44 10.65
N TYR A 55 -34.85 -2.28 9.71
CA TYR A 55 -34.91 -1.99 8.29
C TYR A 55 -36.34 -1.59 7.91
N THR A 56 -36.51 -0.36 7.42
CA THR A 56 -37.83 0.17 7.09
C THR A 56 -38.25 -0.17 5.65
N ARG A 57 -39.56 -0.29 5.43
CA ARG A 57 -40.16 -0.73 4.16
C ARG A 57 -40.19 0.40 3.13
N HIS A 58 -39.05 0.66 2.50
CA HIS A 58 -38.97 1.67 1.43
C HIS A 58 -38.33 1.18 0.14
N ALA A 59 -37.54 0.09 0.16
CA ALA A 59 -36.97 -0.47 -1.06
C ALA A 59 -38.04 -1.25 -1.84
N LEU A 60 -38.19 -0.98 -3.13
CA LEU A 60 -39.16 -1.67 -4.00
C LEU A 60 -38.47 -2.77 -4.80
N SER A 61 -37.38 -2.42 -5.46
CA SER A 61 -36.63 -3.31 -6.33
C SER A 61 -35.21 -2.80 -6.54
N ARG A 62 -34.39 -3.61 -7.19
CA ARG A 62 -33.08 -3.20 -7.69
C ARG A 62 -32.83 -3.82 -9.07
N SER A 63 -31.93 -3.22 -9.84
CA SER A 63 -31.39 -3.86 -11.04
C SER A 63 -30.57 -5.11 -10.68
N GLY A 64 -30.37 -5.98 -11.68
CA GLY A 64 -29.52 -7.16 -11.53
C GLY A 64 -28.07 -6.75 -11.25
N ALA A 65 -27.41 -7.50 -10.37
CA ALA A 65 -25.99 -7.35 -10.12
C ALA A 65 -25.26 -8.31 -11.06
N LYS A 66 -24.54 -7.79 -12.06
CA LYS A 66 -23.81 -8.63 -13.02
C LYS A 66 -22.43 -9.02 -12.48
N ARG A 67 -21.98 -10.23 -12.84
CA ARG A 67 -20.59 -10.66 -12.66
C ARG A 67 -19.75 -10.07 -13.77
N TYR A 68 -18.69 -9.36 -13.38
CA TYR A 68 -17.65 -8.94 -14.30
C TYR A 68 -16.36 -9.68 -13.96
N LEU A 69 -15.64 -10.03 -15.01
CA LEU A 69 -14.23 -10.39 -14.96
C LEU A 69 -13.44 -9.15 -15.40
N GLU A 70 -12.23 -8.97 -14.89
CA GLU A 70 -11.32 -7.90 -15.33
C GLU A 70 -11.76 -6.49 -14.88
N ARG A 71 -11.44 -5.44 -15.65
CA ARG A 71 -11.52 -4.02 -15.21
C ARG A 71 -12.94 -3.45 -15.15
N ASP A 72 -13.93 -4.19 -15.62
CA ASP A 72 -15.31 -3.72 -15.67
C ASP A 72 -15.95 -3.66 -14.29
N THR A 73 -16.84 -2.67 -14.11
CA THR A 73 -17.47 -2.39 -12.81
C THR A 73 -18.98 -2.53 -12.92
N ASN A 74 -19.57 -3.10 -11.87
CA ASN A 74 -21.01 -3.31 -11.81
C ASN A 74 -21.75 -2.05 -11.34
N ASN A 75 -22.96 -1.83 -11.86
CA ASN A 75 -23.85 -0.77 -11.42
C ASN A 75 -25.16 -1.38 -10.95
N VAL A 76 -25.59 -1.02 -9.74
CA VAL A 76 -26.88 -1.43 -9.19
C VAL A 76 -27.72 -0.19 -8.92
N THR A 77 -28.89 -0.14 -9.55
CA THR A 77 -29.90 0.90 -9.29
C THR A 77 -30.94 0.34 -8.35
N VAL A 78 -31.13 0.98 -7.21
CA VAL A 78 -32.18 0.65 -6.23
C VAL A 78 -33.34 1.63 -6.41
N ASN A 79 -34.54 1.08 -6.52
CA ASN A 79 -35.78 1.82 -6.63
C ASN A 79 -36.47 1.87 -5.27
N PHE A 80 -36.84 3.06 -4.83
CA PHE A 80 -37.50 3.32 -3.56
C PHE A 80 -38.92 3.84 -3.77
N GLY A 81 -39.80 3.57 -2.81
CA GLY A 81 -41.10 4.22 -2.71
C GLY A 81 -40.91 5.70 -2.35
N THR A 82 -41.41 6.59 -3.20
CA THR A 82 -41.33 8.06 -2.99
C THR A 82 -42.50 8.62 -2.19
N ASN A 83 -43.42 7.77 -1.73
CA ASN A 83 -44.61 8.14 -0.96
C ASN A 83 -44.33 8.38 0.53
N SER A 84 -43.07 8.38 0.97
CA SER A 84 -42.68 8.62 2.35
C SER A 84 -41.86 9.90 2.49
N GLU A 85 -42.26 10.76 3.43
CA GLU A 85 -41.53 11.97 3.81
C GLU A 85 -40.09 11.64 4.27
N GLU A 86 -39.86 10.48 4.91
CA GLU A 86 -38.53 10.04 5.31
C GLU A 86 -37.62 9.84 4.09
N MET A 87 -38.12 9.18 3.05
CA MET A 87 -37.34 8.90 1.84
C MET A 87 -37.07 10.17 1.05
N VAL A 88 -38.05 11.08 0.97
CA VAL A 88 -37.86 12.41 0.36
C VAL A 88 -36.78 13.19 1.14
N LYS A 89 -36.84 13.21 2.47
CA LYS A 89 -35.80 13.83 3.31
C LYS A 89 -34.45 13.16 3.13
N PHE A 90 -34.38 11.83 3.07
CA PHE A 90 -33.13 11.14 2.83
C PHE A 90 -32.51 11.56 1.48
N MET A 91 -33.32 11.58 0.42
CA MET A 91 -32.86 11.95 -0.93
C MET A 91 -32.47 13.41 -1.11
N THR A 92 -33.05 14.31 -0.32
CA THR A 92 -32.85 15.77 -0.47
C THR A 92 -31.93 16.38 0.59
N SER A 93 -31.93 15.83 1.81
CA SER A 93 -31.23 16.40 2.98
C SER A 93 -29.84 15.78 3.18
N TYR A 94 -29.60 14.56 2.69
CA TYR A 94 -28.31 13.89 2.79
C TYR A 94 -27.56 13.98 1.47
N ARG A 95 -26.25 14.23 1.54
CA ARG A 95 -25.35 14.09 0.38
C ARG A 95 -25.19 12.60 0.08
N ILE A 96 -26.16 12.03 -0.64
CA ILE A 96 -26.15 10.61 -1.04
C ILE A 96 -24.98 10.32 -1.99
N GLU A 97 -24.62 11.29 -2.81
CA GLU A 97 -23.45 11.18 -3.68
C GLU A 97 -22.18 10.87 -2.86
N GLY A 98 -21.51 9.78 -3.21
CA GLY A 98 -20.32 9.29 -2.52
C GLY A 98 -20.61 8.43 -1.29
N MET A 99 -21.85 8.28 -0.83
CA MET A 99 -22.17 7.31 0.23
C MET A 99 -21.91 5.88 -0.24
N TRP A 100 -21.61 4.97 0.68
CA TRP A 100 -21.57 3.55 0.36
C TRP A 100 -22.97 2.94 0.43
N LEU A 101 -23.34 2.22 -0.62
CA LEU A 101 -24.47 1.30 -0.61
C LEU A 101 -23.96 -0.12 -0.47
N HIS A 102 -24.44 -0.80 0.56
CA HIS A 102 -24.21 -2.21 0.78
C HIS A 102 -25.54 -2.96 0.71
N ILE A 103 -25.62 -3.96 -0.17
CA ILE A 103 -26.79 -4.81 -0.32
C ILE A 103 -26.44 -6.17 0.26
N ARG A 104 -27.12 -6.51 1.35
CA ARG A 104 -26.93 -7.74 2.10
C ARG A 104 -28.12 -8.65 1.90
N ARG A 105 -27.89 -9.94 1.77
CA ARG A 105 -28.93 -10.97 1.70
C ARG A 105 -28.88 -11.83 2.94
N ILE A 106 -30.04 -11.99 3.58
CA ILE A 106 -30.24 -12.83 4.75
C ILE A 106 -31.16 -13.99 4.40
N SER A 107 -31.06 -15.07 5.17
CA SER A 107 -32.03 -16.16 5.17
C SER A 107 -32.88 -16.08 6.44
N MET A 108 -34.19 -16.21 6.30
CA MET A 108 -35.08 -16.29 7.47
C MET A 108 -34.93 -17.62 8.22
N ASP A 109 -34.42 -18.66 7.56
CA ASP A 109 -34.18 -19.99 8.15
C ASP A 109 -32.89 -20.00 8.99
N VAL A 110 -31.94 -19.11 8.69
CA VAL A 110 -30.65 -18.98 9.37
C VAL A 110 -30.42 -17.49 9.68
N PRO A 111 -31.11 -16.94 10.68
CA PRO A 111 -31.26 -15.50 10.87
C PRO A 111 -29.99 -14.80 11.37
N ASN A 112 -28.97 -15.52 11.80
CA ASN A 112 -27.73 -14.92 12.31
C ASN A 112 -26.65 -14.76 11.24
N GLU A 113 -26.96 -15.09 9.99
CA GLU A 113 -25.99 -15.12 8.92
C GLU A 113 -26.47 -14.33 7.70
N SER A 114 -25.50 -13.88 6.90
CA SER A 114 -25.78 -13.04 5.74
C SER A 114 -24.65 -13.11 4.73
N VAL A 115 -24.99 -12.80 3.48
CA VAL A 115 -24.01 -12.66 2.40
C VAL A 115 -24.16 -11.29 1.74
N THR A 116 -23.04 -10.67 1.41
CA THR A 116 -23.06 -9.42 0.62
C THR A 116 -23.33 -9.75 -0.85
N VAL A 117 -24.33 -9.07 -1.43
CA VAL A 117 -24.70 -9.18 -2.84
C VAL A 117 -24.03 -8.10 -3.68
N PHE A 118 -23.88 -6.89 -3.12
CA PHE A 118 -23.29 -5.75 -3.81
C PHE A 118 -22.74 -4.74 -2.80
N GLY A 119 -21.62 -4.11 -3.16
CA GLY A 119 -21.07 -2.94 -2.48
C GLY A 119 -20.60 -1.92 -3.52
N GLY A 120 -20.94 -0.64 -3.32
CA GLY A 120 -20.50 0.41 -4.23
C GLY A 120 -20.83 1.82 -3.76
N ARG A 121 -20.31 2.81 -4.47
CA ARG A 121 -20.56 4.24 -4.20
C ARG A 121 -21.82 4.70 -4.89
N CYS A 122 -22.69 5.34 -4.13
CA CYS A 122 -23.88 6.01 -4.64
C CYS A 122 -23.49 7.19 -5.52
N ALA A 123 -24.07 7.25 -6.71
CA ALA A 123 -24.11 8.44 -7.54
C ALA A 123 -25.17 9.42 -6.99
N LYS A 124 -25.21 10.62 -7.57
CA LYS A 124 -26.29 11.57 -7.33
C LYS A 124 -27.66 10.90 -7.57
N PRO A 125 -28.66 11.10 -6.68
CA PRO A 125 -30.01 10.59 -6.90
C PRO A 125 -30.58 11.07 -8.24
N GLY A 126 -31.40 10.23 -8.89
CA GLY A 126 -32.02 10.60 -10.16
C GLY A 126 -32.96 11.81 -10.03
N ASP A 127 -33.04 12.63 -11.09
CA ASP A 127 -33.75 13.92 -11.09
C ASP A 127 -35.25 13.84 -10.72
N LYS A 128 -35.87 12.67 -10.91
CA LYS A 128 -37.28 12.42 -10.60
C LYS A 128 -37.52 11.88 -9.18
N GLY A 129 -36.46 11.72 -8.39
CA GLY A 129 -36.51 11.06 -7.08
C GLY A 129 -36.79 9.55 -7.19
N GLY A 130 -36.58 8.82 -6.09
CA GLY A 130 -36.96 7.41 -5.97
C GLY A 130 -35.99 6.41 -6.57
N THR A 131 -34.86 6.84 -7.11
CA THR A 131 -33.81 5.93 -7.60
C THR A 131 -32.43 6.37 -7.13
N ILE A 132 -31.64 5.41 -6.66
CA ILE A 132 -30.24 5.60 -6.31
C ILE A 132 -29.44 4.56 -7.09
N THR A 133 -28.54 5.03 -7.94
CA THR A 133 -27.58 4.16 -8.64
C THR A 133 -26.29 4.14 -7.87
N ALA A 134 -25.78 2.95 -7.59
CA ALA A 134 -24.46 2.77 -6.99
C ALA A 134 -23.54 2.03 -7.97
N LYS A 135 -22.31 2.50 -8.06
CA LYS A 135 -21.25 1.93 -8.89
C LYS A 135 -20.26 1.19 -7.99
N GLN A 136 -19.97 -0.05 -8.35
CA GLN A 136 -18.90 -0.81 -7.70
C GLN A 136 -17.57 -0.11 -7.97
N GLU A 137 -16.77 0.07 -6.93
CA GLU A 137 -15.52 0.81 -7.03
C GLU A 137 -14.35 -0.08 -6.61
N ILE A 138 -13.48 -0.43 -7.56
CA ILE A 138 -12.24 -1.16 -7.26
C ILE A 138 -11.14 -0.14 -6.99
N GLY A 139 -10.49 -0.25 -5.83
CA GLY A 139 -9.48 0.71 -5.39
C GLY A 139 -10.01 2.02 -4.79
N GLY A 140 -11.32 2.23 -4.66
CA GLY A 140 -11.89 3.34 -3.86
C GLY A 140 -11.51 4.76 -4.32
N GLY A 141 -11.09 4.93 -5.57
CA GLY A 141 -10.54 6.19 -6.08
C GLY A 141 -9.19 6.58 -5.46
N ALA A 142 -8.57 5.66 -4.72
CA ALA A 142 -7.30 5.87 -4.05
C ALA A 142 -6.16 5.92 -5.08
N LYS A 143 -5.18 6.78 -4.79
CA LYS A 143 -3.94 6.89 -5.55
C LYS A 143 -2.81 6.15 -4.85
N LEU A 144 -1.92 5.56 -5.63
CA LEU A 144 -0.74 4.85 -5.15
C LEU A 144 0.52 5.26 -5.95
N PRO A 145 1.63 5.63 -5.30
CA PRO A 145 1.78 5.85 -3.86
C PRO A 145 0.88 6.99 -3.34
N ALA A 146 0.45 6.86 -2.09
CA ALA A 146 -0.50 7.81 -1.49
C ALA A 146 0.20 9.07 -0.98
N ARG A 147 1.46 8.96 -0.56
CA ARG A 147 2.18 10.01 0.15
C ARG A 147 3.08 10.82 -0.78
N LYS A 148 3.04 12.15 -0.58
CA LYS A 148 3.95 13.14 -1.19
C LYS A 148 4.74 13.88 -0.12
N THR A 149 5.82 14.53 -0.51
CA THR A 149 6.62 15.42 0.36
C THR A 149 5.91 16.75 0.58
N VAL A 150 4.85 16.73 1.40
CA VAL A 150 4.02 17.90 1.72
C VAL A 150 4.36 18.52 3.08
N PHE A 151 4.18 19.84 3.18
CA PHE A 151 4.36 20.60 4.42
C PHE A 151 3.12 20.59 5.34
N GLN A 152 1.94 20.31 4.80
CA GLN A 152 0.70 20.17 5.56
C GLN A 152 0.39 18.70 5.81
N CYS A 153 -0.11 18.39 7.01
CA CYS A 153 -0.42 17.01 7.40
C CYS A 153 -1.45 16.38 6.46
N PRO A 154 -1.14 15.28 5.75
CA PRO A 154 -2.09 14.64 4.86
C PRO A 154 -3.13 13.79 5.60
N LEU A 155 -2.97 13.58 6.91
CA LEU A 155 -3.77 12.63 7.67
C LEU A 155 -5.18 13.17 7.96
N VAL A 156 -6.20 12.32 7.83
CA VAL A 156 -7.59 12.64 8.21
C VAL A 156 -7.67 12.74 9.74
N LEU A 157 -8.21 13.84 10.26
CA LEU A 157 -8.38 14.04 11.72
C LEU A 157 -9.22 12.88 12.27
N LYS A 158 -8.79 12.29 13.39
CA LYS A 158 -9.45 11.13 14.04
C LYS A 158 -9.49 9.84 13.21
N GLY A 159 -8.94 9.82 11.99
CA GLY A 159 -8.76 8.59 11.21
C GLY A 159 -7.64 7.70 11.77
N LYS A 160 -7.60 6.43 11.34
CA LYS A 160 -6.65 5.39 11.80
C LYS A 160 -5.19 5.87 11.86
N ALA A 161 -4.69 6.50 10.80
CA ALA A 161 -3.33 7.01 10.74
C ALA A 161 -3.09 8.20 11.69
N CYS A 162 -4.09 9.08 11.87
CA CYS A 162 -3.98 10.22 12.80
C CYS A 162 -4.05 9.76 14.26
N LEU A 163 -4.75 8.65 14.53
CA LEU A 163 -4.77 7.97 15.82
C LEU A 163 -3.43 7.29 16.13
N GLY A 164 -2.69 6.84 15.12
CA GLY A 164 -1.33 6.30 15.28
C GLY A 164 -1.28 5.04 16.14
N GLY A 165 -2.24 4.13 15.95
CA GLY A 165 -2.36 2.89 16.73
C GLY A 165 -3.02 3.05 18.10
N GLN A 166 -3.32 4.28 18.53
CA GLN A 166 -3.99 4.53 19.81
C GLN A 166 -5.51 4.54 19.65
N LYS A 167 -6.23 4.12 20.69
CA LYS A 167 -7.69 4.33 20.79
C LYS A 167 -8.01 5.80 21.08
N MET A 168 -9.22 6.25 20.74
CA MET A 168 -9.65 7.65 20.92
C MET A 168 -9.57 8.12 22.38
N ASP A 169 -9.89 7.25 23.32
CA ASP A 169 -9.83 7.50 24.77
C ASP A 169 -8.42 7.73 25.31
N ARG A 170 -7.38 7.27 24.57
CA ARG A 170 -5.96 7.51 24.89
C ARG A 170 -5.43 8.83 24.34
N LYS A 171 -6.20 9.55 23.52
CA LYS A 171 -5.82 10.87 23.01
C LYS A 171 -6.07 11.96 24.04
N SER A 172 -5.45 13.13 23.87
CA SER A 172 -5.69 14.29 24.74
C SER A 172 -7.17 14.70 24.71
N THR A 173 -7.65 15.32 25.79
CA THR A 173 -9.02 15.85 25.85
C THR A 173 -9.28 16.87 24.73
N THR A 174 -8.30 17.70 24.40
CA THR A 174 -8.36 18.65 23.28
C THR A 174 -8.53 17.94 21.93
N TYR A 175 -7.78 16.86 21.68
CA TYR A 175 -7.93 16.06 20.46
C TYR A 175 -9.30 15.38 20.39
N GLN A 176 -9.77 14.82 21.50
CA GLN A 176 -11.08 14.18 21.58
C GLN A 176 -12.21 15.17 21.26
N ALA A 177 -12.12 16.39 21.78
CA ALA A 177 -13.09 17.46 21.54
C ALA A 177 -12.96 18.15 20.16
N ALA A 178 -11.86 17.94 19.44
CA ALA A 178 -11.60 18.64 18.18
C ALA A 178 -12.63 18.26 17.08
N ALA A 179 -13.24 19.27 16.46
CA ALA A 179 -14.17 19.11 15.33
C ALA A 179 -13.53 19.46 13.97
N CYS A 180 -12.45 20.24 13.96
CA CYS A 180 -11.76 20.69 12.75
C CYS A 180 -10.25 20.48 12.86
N CYS A 181 -9.56 20.45 11.72
CA CYS A 181 -8.09 20.43 11.68
C CYS A 181 -7.58 21.21 10.46
N ASP A 182 -6.70 22.18 10.71
CA ASP A 182 -6.02 23.03 9.71
C ASP A 182 -4.76 22.38 9.11
N LYS A 183 -4.46 21.15 9.52
CA LYS A 183 -3.31 20.34 9.06
C LYS A 183 -1.93 20.91 9.43
N SER A 184 -1.85 21.95 10.24
CA SER A 184 -0.59 22.56 10.66
C SER A 184 0.09 21.76 11.77
N SER A 185 1.42 21.86 11.84
CA SER A 185 2.19 21.29 12.94
C SER A 185 1.82 21.91 14.29
N LYS A 186 1.49 23.21 14.30
CA LYS A 186 1.13 23.92 15.53
C LYS A 186 -0.15 23.33 16.13
N GLN A 187 -1.20 23.21 15.32
CA GLN A 187 -2.45 22.63 15.80
C GLN A 187 -2.28 21.16 16.22
N CYS A 188 -1.43 20.41 15.51
CA CYS A 188 -1.10 19.05 15.91
C CYS A 188 -0.45 18.99 17.30
N ALA A 189 0.42 19.96 17.62
CA ALA A 189 1.01 20.12 18.95
C ALA A 189 -0.03 20.56 20.00
N ASP A 190 -0.91 21.50 19.66
CA ASP A 190 -2.01 21.94 20.54
C ASP A 190 -2.97 20.78 20.88
N TYR A 191 -3.12 19.81 19.96
CA TYR A 191 -3.85 18.57 20.19
C TYR A 191 -3.02 17.47 20.89
N GLY A 192 -1.75 17.68 21.18
CA GLY A 192 -0.87 16.67 21.76
C GLY A 192 -0.67 15.45 20.86
N ASN A 193 -0.74 15.63 19.54
CA ASN A 193 -0.62 14.55 18.54
C ASN A 193 0.59 14.73 17.60
N VAL A 194 1.57 15.56 18.00
CA VAL A 194 2.74 15.91 17.18
C VAL A 194 3.56 14.70 16.73
N ASP A 195 3.62 13.66 17.56
CA ASP A 195 4.30 12.40 17.21
C ASP A 195 3.70 11.78 15.95
N ASN A 196 2.37 11.85 15.79
CA ASN A 196 1.68 11.32 14.62
C ASN A 196 1.56 12.34 13.47
N PHE A 197 2.28 13.45 13.52
CA PHE A 197 2.29 14.41 12.42
C PHE A 197 2.86 13.75 11.17
N GLY A 198 2.07 13.76 10.09
CA GLY A 198 2.36 13.04 8.86
C GLY A 198 2.97 13.88 7.73
N ALA A 199 3.31 15.15 7.97
CA ALA A 199 3.98 16.00 6.99
C ALA A 199 5.47 16.13 7.28
N PHE A 200 6.20 16.66 6.31
CA PHE A 200 7.62 16.92 6.45
C PHE A 200 7.84 18.37 6.87
N ARG A 201 8.76 18.57 7.82
CA ARG A 201 9.13 19.88 8.32
C ARG A 201 10.62 20.03 8.20
N PHE A 202 11.05 21.09 7.53
CA PHE A 202 12.44 21.49 7.54
C PHE A 202 12.71 22.35 8.78
N LEU A 203 13.70 21.95 9.59
CA LEU A 203 14.29 22.79 10.62
C LEU A 203 15.78 22.92 10.31
N PRO A 204 16.29 24.14 10.04
CA PRO A 204 17.68 24.32 9.68
C PRO A 204 18.57 23.97 10.87
N VAL A 205 19.64 23.23 10.59
CA VAL A 205 20.70 22.94 11.57
C VAL A 205 21.79 23.98 11.39
N ASN A 206 22.14 24.69 12.46
CA ASN A 206 23.11 25.77 12.43
C ASN A 206 24.45 25.33 13.04
N GLY A 207 25.54 25.79 12.45
CA GLY A 207 26.89 25.58 12.96
C GLY A 207 27.91 26.33 12.11
N SER A 208 29.18 26.22 12.48
CA SER A 208 30.28 26.77 11.69
C SER A 208 31.47 25.84 11.75
N PHE A 209 32.31 25.92 10.73
CA PHE A 209 33.55 25.15 10.64
C PHE A 209 34.69 26.07 10.20
N THR A 210 35.93 25.63 10.41
CA THR A 210 37.11 26.40 10.02
C THR A 210 37.97 25.60 9.06
N PHE A 211 38.46 26.26 8.02
CA PHE A 211 39.38 25.67 7.06
C PHE A 211 40.51 26.63 6.74
N THR A 212 41.60 26.08 6.24
CA THR A 212 42.81 26.85 5.92
C THR A 212 42.87 27.07 4.41
N THR A 213 42.95 28.34 3.99
CA THR A 213 43.12 28.71 2.59
C THR A 213 44.40 29.51 2.38
N THR A 214 44.99 29.39 1.20
CA THR A 214 46.21 30.13 0.83
C THR A 214 45.85 31.25 -0.13
N GLU A 215 45.91 32.49 0.33
CA GLU A 215 45.69 33.66 -0.51
C GLU A 215 47.02 34.09 -1.11
N VAL A 216 47.08 34.20 -2.44
CA VAL A 216 48.25 34.72 -3.15
C VAL A 216 48.08 36.23 -3.29
N LYS A 217 48.76 36.99 -2.43
CA LYS A 217 48.79 38.46 -2.57
C LYS A 217 49.98 38.87 -3.44
N ARG A 218 49.71 39.65 -4.49
CA ARG A 218 50.78 40.34 -5.25
C ARG A 218 51.50 41.30 -4.31
N PHE A 219 52.79 41.09 -4.14
CA PHE A 219 53.68 41.93 -3.36
C PHE A 219 54.78 42.40 -4.32
N LEU A 220 54.60 43.57 -4.94
CA LEU A 220 55.37 44.02 -6.12
C LEU A 220 55.17 43.16 -7.39
N ILE A 221 55.42 43.80 -8.54
CA ILE A 221 55.09 43.36 -9.92
C ILE A 221 55.56 41.93 -10.24
N PHE A 222 56.62 41.43 -9.57
CA PHE A 222 57.19 40.10 -9.81
C PHE A 222 57.25 39.17 -8.59
N PHE A 223 56.77 39.58 -7.40
CA PHE A 223 56.79 38.70 -6.22
C PHE A 223 55.37 38.42 -5.70
N THR A 224 55.05 37.15 -5.55
CA THR A 224 53.78 36.70 -4.95
C THR A 224 54.05 36.17 -3.55
N LYS A 225 53.44 36.77 -2.53
CA LYS A 225 53.51 36.26 -1.16
C LYS A 225 52.29 35.38 -0.91
N LYS A 226 52.54 34.09 -0.64
CA LYS A 226 51.51 33.16 -0.17
C LYS A 226 51.25 33.43 1.31
N LYS A 227 50.02 33.80 1.67
CA LYS A 227 49.60 33.93 3.06
C LYS A 227 48.55 32.87 3.35
N THR A 228 48.88 31.98 4.27
CA THR A 228 47.92 31.02 4.82
C THR A 228 47.00 31.75 5.80
N ARG A 229 45.69 31.61 5.64
CA ARG A 229 44.67 32.17 6.53
C ARG A 229 43.67 31.09 6.90
N THR A 230 43.34 31.01 8.19
CA THR A 230 42.18 30.26 8.67
C THR A 230 40.92 31.09 8.46
N VAL A 231 39.95 30.52 7.76
CA VAL A 231 38.65 31.12 7.47
C VAL A 231 37.59 30.32 8.20
N SER A 232 36.59 31.01 8.77
CA SER A 232 35.40 30.39 9.35
C SER A 232 34.25 30.54 8.36
N ALA A 233 33.52 29.45 8.10
CA ALA A 233 32.34 29.44 7.25
C ALA A 233 31.17 28.76 7.99
N PRO A 234 29.92 29.23 7.78
CA PRO A 234 28.75 28.57 8.34
C PRO A 234 28.51 27.22 7.64
N TRP A 235 27.82 26.31 8.33
CA TRP A 235 27.21 25.15 7.68
C TRP A 235 26.13 25.61 6.70
N SER A 236 25.91 24.85 5.62
CA SER A 236 24.67 24.98 4.85
C SER A 236 23.67 23.93 5.34
N SER A 237 22.40 24.32 5.40
CA SER A 237 21.30 23.41 5.72
C SER A 237 20.17 23.71 4.74
N VAL A 238 19.73 22.68 4.02
CA VAL A 238 18.88 22.82 2.85
C VAL A 238 17.69 21.88 2.96
N SER A 239 16.52 22.39 2.59
CA SER A 239 15.30 21.60 2.41
C SER A 239 15.27 21.03 1.00
N ASP A 240 15.27 19.71 0.86
CA ASP A 240 15.09 19.02 -0.43
C ASP A 240 13.61 18.74 -0.74
N LEU A 241 12.70 19.18 0.12
CA LEU A 241 11.27 18.96 -0.03
C LEU A 241 10.72 19.56 -1.33
N ASN A 242 10.31 18.68 -2.23
CA ASN A 242 9.56 19.00 -3.44
C ASN A 242 8.09 18.56 -3.26
N PRO A 243 7.11 19.47 -3.24
CA PRO A 243 5.69 19.09 -3.08
C PRO A 243 5.16 18.08 -4.10
N ASP A 244 5.78 18.01 -5.27
CA ASP A 244 5.40 17.08 -6.34
C ASP A 244 6.11 15.71 -6.24
N ALA A 245 7.18 15.61 -5.45
CA ALA A 245 7.86 14.35 -5.23
C ALA A 245 6.99 13.40 -4.39
N VAL A 246 6.99 12.14 -4.82
CA VAL A 246 6.19 11.06 -4.25
C VAL A 246 7.09 10.20 -3.37
N ILE A 247 6.60 9.81 -2.19
CA ILE A 247 7.27 8.81 -1.37
C ILE A 247 6.94 7.43 -1.94
N PRO A 248 7.94 6.59 -2.28
CA PRO A 248 7.69 5.34 -2.99
C PRO A 248 6.78 4.37 -2.23
N GLU A 249 5.97 3.61 -2.97
CA GLU A 249 5.30 2.42 -2.45
C GLU A 249 6.12 1.18 -2.81
N VAL A 250 6.41 0.33 -1.83
CA VAL A 250 7.31 -0.81 -2.01
C VAL A 250 6.66 -2.10 -1.53
N GLY A 251 6.57 -3.10 -2.42
CA GLY A 251 6.12 -4.46 -2.07
C GLY A 251 7.11 -5.53 -2.53
N GLY A 252 7.06 -6.67 -1.84
CA GLY A 252 8.09 -7.71 -1.97
C GLY A 252 9.44 -7.18 -1.48
N VAL A 253 10.54 -7.47 -2.18
CA VAL A 253 11.79 -6.72 -1.99
C VAL A 253 12.39 -6.23 -3.30
N THR A 254 12.90 -5.00 -3.23
CA THR A 254 13.34 -4.24 -4.40
C THR A 254 14.53 -3.37 -4.04
N GLN A 255 15.23 -2.88 -5.06
CA GLN A 255 16.25 -1.86 -4.91
C GLN A 255 15.67 -0.53 -5.42
N LEU A 256 15.79 0.52 -4.61
CA LEU A 256 15.33 1.86 -4.99
C LEU A 256 16.30 2.94 -4.52
N GLU A 257 16.23 4.06 -5.23
CA GLU A 257 16.88 5.31 -4.83
C GLU A 257 16.00 6.03 -3.81
N ALA A 258 16.61 6.47 -2.72
CA ALA A 258 15.91 7.18 -1.66
C ALA A 258 15.54 8.59 -2.08
N VAL A 259 14.43 9.11 -1.54
CA VAL A 259 13.97 10.47 -1.82
C VAL A 259 14.56 11.43 -0.79
N PRO A 260 15.37 12.42 -1.19
CA PRO A 260 15.96 13.36 -0.23
C PRO A 260 14.86 14.23 0.42
N ILE A 261 14.96 14.43 1.74
CA ILE A 261 14.06 15.28 2.51
C ILE A 261 14.77 16.58 2.90
N MET A 262 15.97 16.43 3.46
CA MET A 262 16.83 17.56 3.84
C MET A 262 18.27 17.09 4.03
N HIS A 263 19.20 18.02 3.89
CA HIS A 263 20.61 17.81 4.18
C HIS A 263 21.25 19.01 4.89
N ALA A 264 22.40 18.77 5.50
CA ALA A 264 23.26 19.81 6.04
C ALA A 264 24.72 19.48 5.74
N ASP A 265 25.40 20.39 5.05
CA ASP A 265 26.83 20.31 4.80
C ASP A 265 27.60 21.04 5.90
N THR A 266 28.46 20.29 6.58
CA THR A 266 29.26 20.78 7.70
C THR A 266 30.66 21.23 7.28
N GLY A 267 30.99 21.12 5.98
CA GLY A 267 32.34 21.33 5.42
C GLY A 267 33.30 20.16 5.65
N VAL A 268 32.88 19.11 6.36
CA VAL A 268 33.65 17.88 6.60
C VAL A 268 32.84 16.67 6.17
N GLU A 269 31.56 16.68 6.54
CA GLU A 269 30.59 15.68 6.18
C GLU A 269 29.27 16.33 5.76
N VAL A 270 28.52 15.63 4.92
CA VAL A 270 27.12 15.93 4.61
C VAL A 270 26.25 15.01 5.44
N LYS A 271 25.41 15.61 6.29
CA LYS A 271 24.34 14.92 7.03
C LYS A 271 23.10 14.93 6.17
N THR A 272 22.43 13.80 6.03
CA THR A 272 21.23 13.71 5.18
C THR A 272 20.15 12.87 5.83
N LEU A 273 18.90 13.25 5.53
CA LEU A 273 17.69 12.53 5.90
C LEU A 273 16.91 12.27 4.61
N GLN A 274 16.58 11.00 4.37
CA GLN A 274 15.98 10.55 3.11
C GLN A 274 14.82 9.58 3.37
N ALA A 275 13.73 9.75 2.65
CA ALA A 275 12.60 8.83 2.67
C ALA A 275 12.89 7.61 1.82
N ILE A 276 12.40 6.45 2.26
CA ILE A 276 12.53 5.18 1.55
C ILE A 276 11.17 4.73 1.00
N ALA A 277 10.16 4.65 1.86
CA ALA A 277 8.87 4.10 1.48
C ALA A 277 7.73 4.68 2.32
N ASP A 278 6.52 4.65 1.77
CA ASP A 278 5.30 4.97 2.49
C ASP A 278 4.91 3.81 3.41
N GLY A 279 4.50 4.15 4.63
CA GLY A 279 4.19 3.31 5.79
C GLY A 279 5.17 2.20 6.15
N GLU A 280 4.67 1.26 6.95
CA GLU A 280 5.49 0.25 7.60
C GLU A 280 6.06 -0.74 6.58
N ILE A 281 7.40 -0.77 6.53
CA ILE A 281 8.18 -1.76 5.81
C ILE A 281 8.88 -2.65 6.81
N ASP A 282 9.32 -3.81 6.36
CA ASP A 282 9.97 -4.75 7.26
C ASP A 282 11.46 -4.42 7.44
N GLY A 283 12.16 -3.95 6.41
CA GLY A 283 13.59 -3.69 6.56
C GLY A 283 14.27 -2.96 5.41
N ILE A 284 15.38 -2.31 5.75
CA ILE A 284 16.27 -1.59 4.83
C ILE A 284 17.65 -2.24 4.93
N PHE A 285 18.22 -2.60 3.79
CA PHE A 285 19.45 -3.37 3.68
C PHE A 285 20.35 -2.77 2.60
N ASN A 286 21.64 -3.08 2.70
CA ASN A 286 22.61 -2.81 1.65
C ASN A 286 22.57 -1.36 1.12
N VAL A 287 22.57 -0.39 2.03
CA VAL A 287 22.54 1.03 1.72
C VAL A 287 23.89 1.47 1.16
N ARG A 288 23.88 2.16 0.02
CA ARG A 288 25.11 2.60 -0.68
C ARG A 288 24.93 3.97 -1.32
N GLN A 289 25.98 4.77 -1.26
CA GLN A 289 26.10 6.00 -2.05
C GLN A 289 26.48 5.71 -3.50
N GLN A 290 25.93 6.49 -4.42
CA GLN A 290 26.30 6.44 -5.84
C GLN A 290 27.30 7.53 -6.22
N ASP A 291 27.34 8.65 -5.50
CA ASP A 291 28.22 9.76 -5.87
C ASP A 291 29.68 9.44 -5.59
N LYS A 292 30.53 9.70 -6.58
CA LYS A 292 31.98 9.49 -6.49
C LYS A 292 32.68 10.48 -5.56
N GLN A 293 32.01 11.60 -5.24
CA GLN A 293 32.53 12.62 -4.34
C GLN A 293 32.63 12.11 -2.90
N TYR A 294 31.66 11.31 -2.48
CA TYR A 294 31.58 10.84 -1.10
C TYR A 294 32.31 9.52 -0.92
N LEU A 295 32.89 9.34 0.27
CA LEU A 295 33.42 8.05 0.66
C LEU A 295 32.26 7.06 0.90
N PRO A 296 32.44 5.76 0.60
CA PRO A 296 31.36 4.77 0.67
C PRO A 296 30.90 4.43 2.10
N ASN A 297 31.58 4.97 3.12
CA ASN A 297 31.30 4.68 4.51
C ASN A 297 30.21 5.60 5.04
N LEU A 298 29.07 5.02 5.41
CA LEU A 298 27.99 5.72 6.11
C LEU A 298 28.35 5.85 7.59
N LEU A 299 28.43 7.07 8.09
CA LEU A 299 28.61 7.37 9.51
C LEU A 299 27.25 7.65 10.14
N THR A 300 27.13 7.41 11.45
CA THR A 300 25.92 7.73 12.24
C THR A 300 24.60 7.26 11.62
N TYR A 301 24.63 6.09 10.96
CA TYR A 301 23.47 5.54 10.28
C TYR A 301 22.35 5.20 11.26
N GLN A 302 21.15 5.69 10.96
CA GLN A 302 19.90 5.35 11.64
C GLN A 302 18.80 5.18 10.60
N ALA A 303 17.85 4.28 10.88
CA ALA A 303 16.70 4.08 10.04
C ALA A 303 15.43 3.89 10.87
N ALA A 304 14.31 4.36 10.33
CA ALA A 304 12.98 4.10 10.85
C ALA A 304 12.16 3.36 9.79
N LEU A 305 11.40 2.36 10.23
CA LEU A 305 10.72 1.42 9.35
C LEU A 305 9.29 1.84 8.98
N GLY A 306 8.87 3.05 9.34
CA GLY A 306 7.57 3.59 8.95
C GLY A 306 6.42 3.20 9.89
N HIS A 307 6.71 2.93 11.15
CA HIS A 307 5.70 2.85 12.20
C HIS A 307 5.02 4.22 12.42
N TRP A 308 3.90 4.20 13.14
CA TRP A 308 3.31 5.45 13.62
C TRP A 308 4.18 6.07 14.71
N GLY A 309 4.14 7.40 14.83
CA GLY A 309 4.93 8.15 15.80
C GLY A 309 4.76 7.68 17.25
N THR A 310 3.52 7.36 17.62
CA THR A 310 3.17 6.82 18.94
C THR A 310 3.39 5.31 19.06
N ASP A 311 3.79 4.64 17.98
CA ASP A 311 4.01 3.20 17.88
C ASP A 311 5.51 2.88 17.66
N GLY A 312 6.38 3.60 18.37
CA GLY A 312 7.82 3.31 18.41
C GLY A 312 8.66 3.86 17.24
N GLN A 313 8.07 4.62 16.31
CA GLN A 313 8.84 5.31 15.27
C GLN A 313 9.86 6.28 15.88
N LEU A 314 11.11 6.18 15.43
CA LEU A 314 12.21 7.03 15.90
C LEU A 314 12.04 8.48 15.41
N ALA A 315 12.64 9.43 16.13
CA ALA A 315 12.85 10.79 15.64
C ALA A 315 14.23 10.90 14.97
N SER A 316 14.37 11.86 14.05
CA SER A 316 15.68 12.15 13.43
C SER A 316 16.67 12.67 14.48
N ALA A 317 17.86 12.06 14.51
CA ALA A 317 18.98 12.47 15.34
C ALA A 317 19.80 13.60 14.71
N HIS A 318 19.86 13.67 13.37
CA HIS A 318 20.57 14.75 12.67
C HIS A 318 19.77 16.04 12.59
N PHE A 319 18.44 15.95 12.51
CA PHE A 319 17.52 17.09 12.35
C PHE A 319 16.55 17.15 13.52
N THR A 320 17.08 17.38 14.72
CA THR A 320 16.32 17.43 15.97
C THR A 320 15.13 18.39 15.87
N GLY A 321 13.94 17.89 16.21
CA GLY A 321 12.69 18.64 16.18
C GLY A 321 11.93 18.61 14.84
N ALA A 322 12.54 18.09 13.76
CA ALA A 322 11.86 17.93 12.47
C ALA A 322 10.66 16.96 12.57
N GLY A 323 10.75 15.99 13.48
CA GLY A 323 9.68 15.08 13.86
C GLY A 323 10.05 13.61 13.71
N LYS A 324 9.04 12.74 13.81
CA LYS A 324 9.15 11.29 13.62
C LYS A 324 8.77 10.82 12.21
N PHE A 325 8.14 11.71 11.43
CA PHE A 325 7.61 11.43 10.09
C PHE A 325 6.69 10.20 10.11
N SER A 326 5.62 10.29 10.91
CA SER A 326 4.73 9.18 11.23
C SER A 326 4.22 8.46 9.97
N GLY A 327 4.46 7.15 9.89
CA GLY A 327 4.08 6.33 8.74
C GLY A 327 4.97 6.49 7.51
N THR A 328 6.20 7.01 7.62
CA THR A 328 7.17 7.03 6.52
C THR A 328 8.39 6.25 6.94
N ALA A 329 8.80 5.27 6.14
CA ALA A 329 10.11 4.67 6.31
C ALA A 329 11.18 5.63 5.80
N TRP A 330 12.20 5.87 6.61
CA TRP A 330 13.27 6.81 6.30
C TRP A 330 14.61 6.32 6.84
N MET A 331 15.69 6.88 6.31
CA MET A 331 17.04 6.69 6.83
C MET A 331 17.75 8.04 6.94
N GLU A 332 18.67 8.13 7.89
CA GLU A 332 19.59 9.24 8.03
C GLU A 332 21.00 8.71 8.29
N TYR A 333 21.99 9.47 7.83
CA TYR A 333 23.40 9.16 8.03
C TYR A 333 24.23 10.40 7.64
N SER A 334 25.52 10.35 7.97
CA SER A 334 26.53 11.28 7.47
C SER A 334 27.46 10.60 6.46
N VAL A 335 27.94 11.36 5.49
CA VAL A 335 29.01 10.92 4.57
C VAL A 335 30.12 11.95 4.51
N THR A 336 31.36 11.47 4.47
CA THR A 336 32.56 12.31 4.35
C THR A 336 32.97 12.46 2.88
N GLY A 337 33.78 13.48 2.60
CA GLY A 337 34.14 13.86 1.22
C GLY A 337 33.52 15.19 0.78
N SER A 338 32.92 15.93 1.72
CA SER A 338 32.49 17.31 1.47
C SER A 338 33.68 18.22 1.19
N ASN A 339 33.47 19.25 0.36
CA ASN A 339 34.48 20.26 0.09
C ASN A 339 34.55 21.31 1.21
N PRO A 340 35.61 21.35 2.04
CA PRO A 340 35.72 22.34 3.10
C PRO A 340 35.86 23.79 2.59
N ALA A 341 36.21 24.01 1.31
CA ALA A 341 36.30 25.36 0.78
C ALA A 341 34.93 25.95 0.39
N ASP A 342 33.91 25.11 0.25
CA ASP A 342 32.57 25.47 -0.22
C ASP A 342 31.54 24.48 0.35
N ALA A 343 31.06 24.75 1.58
CA ALA A 343 30.09 23.89 2.27
C ALA A 343 28.68 24.06 1.70
N ASN A 344 28.51 23.73 0.43
CA ASN A 344 27.26 23.82 -0.32
C ASN A 344 27.05 22.55 -1.17
N ASP A 345 27.56 21.42 -0.70
CA ASP A 345 27.39 20.14 -1.36
C ASP A 345 25.93 19.67 -1.30
N SER A 346 25.49 18.98 -2.36
CA SER A 346 24.11 18.49 -2.48
C SER A 346 23.86 17.25 -1.60
N SER A 347 22.58 16.90 -1.42
CA SER A 347 22.20 15.65 -0.76
C SER A 347 22.75 14.43 -1.54
N PRO A 348 23.39 13.45 -0.88
CA PRO A 348 23.94 12.26 -1.55
C PRO A 348 22.88 11.36 -2.20
N THR A 349 23.13 10.93 -3.43
CA THR A 349 22.32 9.96 -4.18
C THR A 349 22.51 8.56 -3.59
N THR A 350 21.47 8.06 -2.92
CA THR A 350 21.57 6.82 -2.14
C THR A 350 20.62 5.76 -2.63
N VAL A 351 21.13 4.54 -2.72
CA VAL A 351 20.38 3.38 -3.14
C VAL A 351 20.37 2.33 -2.03
N ALA A 352 19.21 1.74 -1.78
CA ALA A 352 19.02 0.71 -0.75
C ALA A 352 18.21 -0.47 -1.30
N VAL A 353 18.42 -1.65 -0.70
CA VAL A 353 17.55 -2.82 -0.87
C VAL A 353 16.50 -2.78 0.24
N VAL A 354 15.23 -2.90 -0.12
CA VAL A 354 14.11 -2.67 0.81
C VAL A 354 13.18 -3.86 0.79
N ARG A 355 12.98 -4.48 1.96
CA ARG A 355 11.91 -5.45 2.22
C ARG A 355 10.66 -4.68 2.58
N GLY A 356 9.72 -4.66 1.63
CA GLY A 356 8.59 -3.74 1.56
C GLY A 356 7.52 -3.93 2.63
N ARG A 357 6.28 -3.60 2.27
CA ARG A 357 5.14 -3.52 3.20
C ARG A 357 5.03 -4.68 4.18
N VAL A 358 4.87 -4.33 5.46
CA VAL A 358 4.32 -5.23 6.49
C VAL A 358 2.81 -5.22 6.36
N VAL A 359 2.23 -6.41 6.16
CA VAL A 359 0.80 -6.58 5.91
C VAL A 359 0.19 -7.59 6.89
N PRO A 360 -1.14 -7.57 7.08
CA PRO A 360 -1.82 -8.65 7.78
C PRO A 360 -1.61 -9.99 7.06
N LEU A 361 -1.32 -11.05 7.82
CA LEU A 361 -1.09 -12.40 7.34
C LEU A 361 -2.07 -13.38 8.02
N PRO A 362 -2.48 -14.46 7.33
CA PRO A 362 -3.21 -15.53 7.96
C PRO A 362 -2.30 -16.34 8.89
N ASP A 363 -2.83 -16.77 10.03
CA ASP A 363 -2.21 -17.76 10.91
C ASP A 363 -2.44 -19.19 10.37
N PRO A 364 -1.87 -20.24 11.00
CA PRO A 364 -2.05 -21.62 10.55
C PRO A 364 -3.50 -22.11 10.51
N THR A 365 -4.44 -21.41 11.16
CA THR A 365 -5.87 -21.71 11.14
C THR A 365 -6.63 -21.00 10.02
N GLY A 366 -5.96 -20.05 9.32
CA GLY A 366 -6.53 -19.23 8.25
C GLY A 366 -7.01 -17.86 8.71
N GLU A 367 -6.90 -17.54 10.01
CA GLU A 367 -7.36 -16.28 10.58
C GLU A 367 -6.31 -15.17 10.44
N TRP A 368 -6.74 -13.94 10.15
CA TRP A 368 -5.85 -12.81 9.84
C TRP A 368 -5.31 -12.11 11.09
N THR A 369 -4.63 -12.88 11.95
CA THR A 369 -4.17 -12.44 13.27
C THR A 369 -2.69 -12.05 13.30
N LEU A 370 -1.92 -12.43 12.27
CA LEU A 370 -0.50 -12.13 12.18
C LEU A 370 -0.25 -10.84 11.39
N ARG A 371 0.93 -10.24 11.60
CA ARG A 371 1.47 -9.18 10.77
C ARG A 371 2.91 -9.53 10.40
N GLY A 372 3.26 -9.29 9.14
CA GLY A 372 4.62 -9.53 8.68
C GLY A 372 4.80 -9.17 7.22
N TRP A 373 6.03 -9.29 6.76
CA TRP A 373 6.34 -9.13 5.36
C TRP A 373 5.90 -10.33 4.52
N THR A 374 5.47 -10.04 3.28
CA THR A 374 5.24 -11.04 2.24
C THR A 374 5.46 -10.43 0.86
N ASP A 375 5.86 -11.27 -0.07
CA ASP A 375 5.94 -11.00 -1.51
C ASP A 375 4.85 -11.75 -2.29
N VAL A 376 3.86 -12.34 -1.60
CA VAL A 376 2.82 -13.14 -2.26
C VAL A 376 1.66 -12.25 -2.69
N GLY A 377 1.49 -12.10 -4.02
CA GLY A 377 0.53 -11.19 -4.64
C GLY A 377 -0.91 -11.25 -4.11
N PRO A 378 -1.53 -12.42 -3.88
CA PRO A 378 -2.86 -12.50 -3.26
C PRO A 378 -2.94 -11.77 -1.91
N ILE A 379 -1.95 -11.92 -1.05
CA ILE A 379 -1.94 -11.27 0.27
C ILE A 379 -1.79 -9.76 0.12
N LEU A 380 -0.89 -9.32 -0.76
CA LEU A 380 -0.72 -7.91 -1.09
C LEU A 380 -2.01 -7.31 -1.69
N LEU A 381 -2.71 -8.07 -2.55
CA LEU A 381 -3.98 -7.66 -3.15
C LEU A 381 -5.05 -7.43 -2.08
N ARG A 382 -5.19 -8.36 -1.13
CA ARG A 382 -6.10 -8.17 0.00
C ARG A 382 -5.75 -6.90 0.76
N PHE A 383 -4.48 -6.72 1.12
CA PHE A 383 -4.01 -5.53 1.83
C PHE A 383 -4.39 -4.24 1.08
N TYR A 384 -4.07 -4.12 -0.20
CA TYR A 384 -4.39 -2.92 -0.96
C TYR A 384 -5.88 -2.70 -1.11
N LEU A 385 -6.67 -3.75 -1.33
CA LEU A 385 -8.12 -3.61 -1.41
C LEU A 385 -8.70 -3.14 -0.07
N THR A 386 -8.32 -3.74 1.06
CA THR A 386 -8.92 -3.43 2.37
C THR A 386 -8.38 -2.15 2.99
N GLU A 387 -7.07 -1.95 2.99
CA GLU A 387 -6.43 -0.86 3.74
C GLU A 387 -6.33 0.44 2.92
N ILE A 388 -6.16 0.35 1.60
CA ILE A 388 -5.99 1.53 0.73
C ILE A 388 -7.26 1.80 -0.06
N GLY A 389 -7.80 0.78 -0.73
CA GLY A 389 -9.02 0.85 -1.53
C GLY A 389 -10.30 0.86 -0.70
N ARG A 390 -10.21 0.65 0.63
CA ARG A 390 -11.31 0.64 1.59
C ARG A 390 -12.44 -0.33 1.24
N HIS A 391 -12.09 -1.43 0.59
CA HIS A 391 -13.00 -2.54 0.37
C HIS A 391 -13.34 -3.19 1.71
N PRO A 392 -14.63 -3.43 2.01
CA PRO A 392 -15.00 -4.17 3.20
C PRO A 392 -14.36 -5.55 3.17
N ALA A 393 -13.67 -5.95 4.24
CA ALA A 393 -13.04 -7.27 4.31
C ALA A 393 -14.08 -8.42 4.16
N SER A 394 -15.33 -8.17 4.53
CA SER A 394 -16.46 -9.10 4.35
C SER A 394 -16.80 -9.38 2.88
N GLN A 395 -16.35 -8.54 1.95
CA GLN A 395 -16.52 -8.73 0.50
C GLN A 395 -15.40 -9.57 -0.11
N ILE A 396 -14.39 -9.96 0.68
CA ILE A 396 -13.27 -10.78 0.22
C ILE A 396 -13.54 -12.22 0.65
N ASN A 397 -13.47 -13.15 -0.31
CA ASN A 397 -13.50 -14.57 0.01
C ASN A 397 -12.13 -15.00 0.56
N ASN A 398 -12.02 -15.12 1.88
CA ASN A 398 -10.79 -15.51 2.54
C ASN A 398 -10.37 -16.96 2.21
N ASP A 399 -11.30 -17.86 1.90
CA ASP A 399 -10.97 -19.27 1.58
C ASP A 399 -10.24 -19.36 0.23
N ASP A 400 -10.80 -18.74 -0.81
CA ASP A 400 -10.16 -18.71 -2.13
C ASP A 400 -8.83 -17.96 -2.10
N LEU A 401 -8.75 -16.93 -1.25
CA LEU A 401 -7.54 -16.17 -1.05
C LEU A 401 -6.45 -16.98 -0.36
N LEU A 402 -6.81 -17.75 0.66
CA LEU A 402 -5.90 -18.66 1.36
C LEU A 402 -5.41 -19.75 0.43
N GLN A 403 -6.29 -20.33 -0.40
CA GLN A 403 -5.89 -21.29 -1.41
C GLN A 403 -4.92 -20.66 -2.42
N ALA A 404 -5.22 -19.47 -2.92
CA ALA A 404 -4.33 -18.74 -3.83
C ALA A 404 -2.96 -18.44 -3.19
N PHE A 405 -2.94 -18.11 -1.89
CA PHE A 405 -1.70 -17.93 -1.13
C PHE A 405 -0.89 -19.22 -1.05
N ILE A 406 -1.52 -20.36 -0.76
CA ILE A 406 -0.88 -21.68 -0.73
C ILE A 406 -0.30 -22.02 -2.11
N ASP A 407 -1.08 -21.84 -3.17
CA ASP A 407 -0.67 -22.15 -4.54
C ASP A 407 0.51 -21.28 -4.99
N CYS A 408 0.49 -19.98 -4.67
CA CYS A 408 1.61 -19.08 -4.96
C CYS A 408 2.86 -19.41 -4.15
N SER A 409 2.67 -19.91 -2.92
CA SER A 409 3.76 -20.27 -2.00
C SER A 409 4.36 -21.64 -2.28
N GLU A 410 3.79 -22.42 -3.19
CA GLU A 410 4.28 -23.75 -3.52
C GLU A 410 5.75 -23.70 -4.00
N PRO A 411 6.63 -24.55 -3.45
CA PRO A 411 8.02 -24.61 -3.88
C PRO A 411 8.12 -25.23 -5.28
N ILE A 412 8.80 -24.52 -6.18
CA ILE A 412 9.13 -24.98 -7.53
C ILE A 412 10.64 -25.11 -7.71
N ILE A 413 11.08 -26.08 -8.51
CA ILE A 413 12.48 -26.10 -8.98
C ILE A 413 12.59 -25.21 -10.19
N ASP A 414 13.41 -24.18 -10.04
CA ASP A 414 13.95 -23.44 -11.14
C ASP A 414 15.23 -24.11 -11.65
N GLY A 415 15.15 -24.74 -12.81
CA GLY A 415 16.27 -25.38 -13.51
C GLY A 415 16.81 -24.56 -14.68
N THR A 416 16.38 -23.32 -14.81
CA THR A 416 16.46 -22.56 -16.07
C THR A 416 17.42 -21.37 -16.03
N GLY A 417 17.87 -20.98 -14.83
CA GLY A 417 18.70 -19.81 -14.61
C GLY A 417 18.00 -18.48 -14.92
N PHE A 418 16.65 -18.43 -14.83
CA PHE A 418 15.84 -17.29 -15.28
C PHE A 418 15.86 -16.05 -14.38
N ASP A 419 16.57 -16.04 -13.27
CA ASP A 419 16.78 -14.83 -12.47
C ASP A 419 17.95 -14.00 -13.04
N GLN A 420 17.72 -13.34 -14.18
CA GLN A 420 18.60 -12.29 -14.67
C GLN A 420 18.08 -10.94 -14.20
N ALA A 421 18.72 -10.36 -13.19
CA ALA A 421 18.54 -8.95 -12.86
C ALA A 421 19.15 -8.10 -13.97
N ILE A 422 18.32 -7.43 -14.78
CA ILE A 422 18.80 -6.45 -15.76
C ILE A 422 19.07 -5.15 -15.01
N ILE A 423 20.35 -4.87 -14.81
CA ILE A 423 20.82 -3.63 -14.23
C ILE A 423 20.92 -2.59 -15.37
N PRO A 424 20.32 -1.38 -15.25
CA PRO A 424 20.54 -0.31 -16.23
C PRO A 424 22.05 -0.05 -16.38
N GLN A 425 22.53 0.31 -17.57
CA GLN A 425 23.97 0.51 -17.85
C GLN A 425 24.69 1.46 -16.86
N ASN A 426 23.93 2.29 -16.14
CA ASN A 426 24.42 3.31 -15.23
C ASN A 426 24.41 2.88 -13.75
N VAL A 427 23.88 1.71 -13.41
CA VAL A 427 23.78 1.23 -12.02
C VAL A 427 24.93 0.26 -11.76
N GLN A 428 25.89 0.64 -10.91
CA GLN A 428 26.98 -0.25 -10.47
C GLN A 428 26.52 -1.09 -9.26
N GLY A 429 25.50 -1.93 -9.46
CA GLY A 429 25.07 -2.89 -8.46
C GLY A 429 26.15 -3.96 -8.27
N GLY A 430 26.84 -3.96 -7.13
CA GLY A 430 27.83 -5.00 -6.79
C GLY A 430 27.20 -6.40 -6.63
N LEU A 431 28.05 -7.42 -6.56
CA LEU A 431 27.74 -8.86 -6.44
C LEU A 431 26.63 -9.24 -5.44
N ASP A 432 26.36 -8.40 -4.44
CA ASP A 432 25.33 -8.66 -3.42
C ASP A 432 23.89 -8.49 -3.94
N SER A 433 23.64 -7.63 -4.92
CA SER A 433 22.30 -7.51 -5.54
C SER A 433 21.88 -8.83 -6.18
N VAL A 434 22.85 -9.52 -6.77
CA VAL A 434 22.75 -10.86 -7.32
C VAL A 434 22.54 -11.84 -6.14
N THR A 435 23.36 -11.85 -5.09
CA THR A 435 23.14 -12.77 -3.93
C THR A 435 21.76 -12.66 -3.27
N TYR A 436 21.20 -11.45 -3.07
CA TYR A 436 19.85 -11.26 -2.52
C TYR A 436 18.77 -11.63 -3.54
N ALA A 437 18.93 -11.25 -4.81
CA ALA A 437 18.06 -11.68 -5.92
C ALA A 437 17.97 -13.19 -6.06
N LEU A 438 19.08 -13.89 -5.86
CA LEU A 438 19.22 -15.31 -6.11
C LEU A 438 18.82 -16.18 -4.90
N ALA A 439 18.78 -15.65 -3.68
CA ALA A 439 18.44 -16.40 -2.46
C ALA A 439 16.94 -16.38 -2.13
N LEU A 440 16.20 -15.38 -2.61
CA LEU A 440 14.80 -15.12 -2.24
C LEU A 440 13.91 -14.70 -3.44
N GLY A 441 14.43 -14.63 -4.67
CA GLY A 441 13.67 -14.28 -5.88
C GLY A 441 13.45 -12.77 -6.06
N PHE A 442 14.53 -11.98 -6.25
CA PHE A 442 14.43 -10.52 -6.44
C PHE A 442 14.89 -9.96 -7.78
N GLY A 443 14.28 -8.81 -8.09
CA GLY A 443 14.64 -7.82 -9.10
C GLY A 443 13.39 -7.08 -9.55
N LYS A 444 13.46 -5.74 -9.73
CA LYS A 444 12.46 -4.83 -10.36
C LYS A 444 11.47 -5.58 -11.24
N PRO A 445 10.14 -5.24 -11.22
CA PRO A 445 9.04 -6.11 -11.68
C PRO A 445 9.58 -7.02 -12.75
N THR A 446 9.91 -8.24 -12.36
CA THR A 446 10.58 -9.17 -13.26
C THR A 446 9.48 -9.58 -14.21
N VAL A 447 9.34 -8.78 -15.27
CA VAL A 447 8.63 -9.08 -16.49
C VAL A 447 9.24 -10.40 -16.92
N GLY A 448 8.59 -11.50 -16.54
CA GLY A 448 9.07 -12.84 -16.84
C GLY A 448 9.49 -12.88 -18.30
N ARG A 449 10.56 -13.59 -18.66
CA ARG A 449 11.09 -13.60 -20.04
C ARG A 449 10.00 -13.80 -21.09
N ILE A 450 8.90 -14.46 -20.76
CA ILE A 450 7.67 -14.56 -21.58
C ILE A 450 7.11 -13.17 -21.92
N THR A 451 6.85 -12.33 -20.94
CA THR A 451 6.35 -10.95 -21.11
C THR A 451 7.36 -10.07 -21.84
N LEU A 452 8.67 -10.30 -21.63
CA LEU A 452 9.73 -9.59 -22.36
C LEU A 452 9.87 -10.09 -23.82
N MET A 453 9.64 -11.38 -24.06
CA MET A 453 9.55 -11.98 -25.40
C MET A 453 8.31 -11.48 -26.15
N MET A 454 7.18 -11.30 -25.45
CA MET A 454 5.97 -10.67 -26.00
C MET A 454 6.22 -9.19 -26.33
N ALA A 455 6.87 -8.44 -25.44
CA ALA A 455 7.24 -7.04 -25.69
C ALA A 455 8.27 -6.87 -26.83
N GLN A 456 9.11 -7.88 -27.07
CA GLN A 456 10.06 -7.94 -28.19
C GLN A 456 9.44 -8.51 -29.49
N GLY A 457 8.12 -8.72 -29.53
CA GLY A 457 7.42 -9.20 -30.72
C GLY A 457 7.73 -10.67 -31.10
N LYS A 458 8.29 -11.47 -30.20
CA LYS A 458 8.49 -12.90 -30.46
C LYS A 458 7.14 -13.61 -30.35
N VAL A 459 6.78 -14.34 -31.41
CA VAL A 459 5.56 -15.15 -31.45
C VAL A 459 5.69 -16.27 -30.42
N ILE A 460 4.81 -16.26 -29.42
CA ILE A 460 4.72 -17.33 -28.43
C ILE A 460 3.39 -18.06 -28.62
N THR A 461 3.46 -19.33 -28.96
CA THR A 461 2.30 -20.22 -29.08
C THR A 461 1.96 -20.80 -27.71
N GLY A 462 1.10 -20.12 -26.94
CA GLY A 462 0.56 -20.57 -25.65
C GLY A 462 0.28 -19.41 -24.69
N GLY A 463 -0.71 -19.55 -23.80
CA GLY A 463 -0.98 -18.56 -22.76
C GLY A 463 0.15 -18.50 -21.71
N TYR A 464 0.34 -17.36 -21.03
CA TYR A 464 1.39 -17.17 -20.01
C TYR A 464 1.47 -18.34 -19.01
N GLY A 465 0.32 -18.82 -18.51
CA GLY A 465 0.24 -19.96 -17.61
C GLY A 465 0.74 -21.30 -18.20
N GLN A 466 0.52 -21.55 -19.50
CA GLN A 466 0.99 -22.78 -20.17
C GLN A 466 2.51 -22.78 -20.34
N LEU A 467 3.09 -21.61 -20.58
CA LEU A 467 4.54 -21.44 -20.72
C LEU A 467 5.24 -21.56 -19.36
N VAL A 468 4.68 -20.96 -18.31
CA VAL A 468 5.16 -21.16 -16.93
C VAL A 468 5.15 -22.66 -16.59
N GLN A 469 4.03 -23.35 -16.80
CA GLN A 469 3.92 -24.80 -16.50
C GLN A 469 4.86 -25.67 -17.34
N ALA A 470 5.14 -25.31 -18.60
CA ALA A 470 6.05 -26.06 -19.46
C ALA A 470 7.53 -25.96 -19.03
N TYR A 471 7.94 -24.85 -18.39
CA TYR A 471 9.33 -24.59 -18.03
C TYR A 471 9.68 -24.83 -16.55
N TYR A 472 8.70 -24.90 -15.64
CA TYR A 472 8.92 -25.21 -14.22
C TYR A 472 8.58 -26.66 -13.88
N ARG A 473 9.49 -27.39 -13.23
CA ARG A 473 9.24 -28.76 -12.74
C ARG A 473 8.75 -28.69 -11.29
N TYR A 474 7.55 -29.21 -11.03
CA TYR A 474 6.98 -29.32 -9.68
C TYR A 474 7.62 -30.48 -8.90
N ILE A 475 7.93 -30.29 -7.61
CA ILE A 475 8.42 -31.35 -6.71
C ILE A 475 7.24 -31.93 -5.94
N ASN A 476 7.21 -33.26 -5.80
CA ASN A 476 6.44 -33.91 -4.73
C ASN A 476 7.04 -33.54 -3.35
N GLN A 477 6.28 -32.80 -2.54
CA GLN A 477 6.71 -32.33 -1.20
C GLN A 477 7.04 -33.47 -0.22
N GLN A 478 6.52 -34.68 -0.44
CA GLN A 478 6.74 -35.83 0.45
C GLN A 478 8.07 -36.54 0.19
N GLN A 479 8.73 -36.29 -0.96
CA GLN A 479 10.01 -36.90 -1.33
C GLN A 479 10.90 -35.89 -2.07
N PRO A 480 11.57 -34.97 -1.37
CA PRO A 480 12.50 -34.04 -1.99
C PRO A 480 13.73 -34.78 -2.55
N PRO A 481 14.19 -34.45 -3.78
CA PRO A 481 15.33 -35.14 -4.40
C PRO A 481 16.65 -34.85 -3.66
N GLN A 482 17.46 -35.89 -3.47
CA GLN A 482 18.67 -35.85 -2.63
C GLN A 482 19.91 -35.20 -3.27
N PHE A 483 19.83 -34.72 -4.51
CA PHE A 483 20.96 -34.07 -5.19
C PHE A 483 20.54 -32.77 -5.90
N VAL A 484 21.01 -31.64 -5.39
CA VAL A 484 20.80 -30.31 -5.98
C VAL A 484 22.09 -29.89 -6.68
N SER A 485 22.11 -29.91 -8.01
CA SER A 485 23.20 -29.31 -8.79
C SER A 485 23.30 -27.81 -8.49
N LYS A 486 24.48 -27.18 -8.62
CA LYS A 486 24.71 -25.73 -8.39
C LYS A 486 23.83 -24.77 -9.21
N VAL A 487 23.06 -25.26 -10.18
CA VAL A 487 22.17 -24.46 -11.06
C VAL A 487 20.68 -24.66 -10.72
N ARG A 488 20.33 -25.60 -9.83
CA ARG A 488 18.94 -25.83 -9.42
C ARG A 488 18.63 -25.03 -8.17
N ARG A 489 17.59 -24.22 -8.22
CA ARG A 489 17.13 -23.44 -7.06
C ARG A 489 15.68 -23.76 -6.74
N ILE A 490 15.39 -23.74 -5.45
CA ILE A 490 14.02 -23.86 -4.95
C ILE A 490 13.53 -22.43 -4.70
N ARG A 491 12.40 -22.07 -5.29
CA ARG A 491 11.74 -20.77 -5.07
C ARG A 491 10.23 -20.94 -4.99
N ARG A 492 9.52 -19.92 -4.53
CA ARG A 492 8.04 -19.89 -4.59
C ARG A 492 7.57 -19.82 -6.05
N ARG A 493 6.40 -20.40 -6.31
CA ARG A 493 5.76 -20.44 -7.63
C ARG A 493 5.58 -19.04 -8.21
N TYR A 494 5.03 -18.12 -7.42
CA TYR A 494 4.85 -16.72 -7.80
C TYR A 494 5.31 -15.78 -6.68
N THR A 495 6.01 -14.72 -7.08
CA THR A 495 6.49 -13.65 -6.20
C THR A 495 6.20 -12.30 -6.86
N THR A 496 5.82 -11.33 -6.05
CA THR A 496 5.43 -9.98 -6.48
C THR A 496 6.37 -8.97 -5.86
N ASN A 497 7.23 -8.37 -6.68
CA ASN A 497 8.17 -7.33 -6.28
C ASN A 497 7.93 -6.07 -7.12
N TYR A 498 7.76 -4.91 -6.48
CA TYR A 498 7.60 -3.64 -7.18
C TYR A 498 8.08 -2.46 -6.34
N VAL A 499 8.42 -1.40 -7.06
CA VAL A 499 8.57 -0.05 -6.53
C VAL A 499 7.71 0.87 -7.38
N LEU A 500 6.84 1.64 -6.76
CA LEU A 500 6.06 2.67 -7.44
C LEU A 500 6.62 4.02 -7.00
N THR A 501 7.15 4.77 -7.96
CA THR A 501 7.72 6.11 -7.73
C THR A 501 6.86 7.22 -8.33
N GLU A 502 5.81 6.85 -9.07
CA GLU A 502 4.88 7.76 -9.71
C GLU A 502 3.46 7.44 -9.24
N GLN A 503 2.66 8.49 -9.05
CA GLN A 503 1.30 8.36 -8.55
C GLN A 503 0.35 7.91 -9.66
N SER A 504 -0.28 6.75 -9.46
CA SER A 504 -1.28 6.15 -10.36
C SER A 504 -2.56 5.80 -9.60
N ASP A 505 -3.64 5.47 -10.32
CA ASP A 505 -4.83 4.92 -9.67
C ASP A 505 -4.57 3.53 -9.12
N LEU A 506 -5.02 3.27 -7.89
CA LEU A 506 -4.85 1.95 -7.25
C LEU A 506 -5.44 0.83 -8.12
N LYS A 507 -6.55 1.11 -8.82
CA LYS A 507 -7.15 0.19 -9.77
C LYS A 507 -6.15 -0.22 -10.86
N ASP A 508 -5.46 0.74 -11.46
CA ASP A 508 -4.53 0.47 -12.55
C ASP A 508 -3.34 -0.34 -12.04
N PHE A 509 -2.78 0.01 -10.87
CA PHE A 509 -1.76 -0.81 -10.22
C PHE A 509 -2.22 -2.26 -10.00
N ILE A 510 -3.44 -2.47 -9.50
CA ILE A 510 -3.98 -3.82 -9.24
C ILE A 510 -4.04 -4.63 -10.53
N TYR A 511 -4.58 -4.07 -11.61
CA TYR A 511 -4.79 -4.81 -12.86
C TYR A 511 -3.54 -4.92 -13.72
N ASP A 512 -2.59 -3.99 -13.61
CA ASP A 512 -1.47 -3.87 -14.56
C ASP A 512 -0.16 -4.39 -13.98
N VAL A 513 -0.06 -4.44 -12.64
CA VAL A 513 1.14 -4.90 -11.94
C VAL A 513 0.82 -6.09 -11.06
N LEU A 514 -0.14 -5.95 -10.14
CA LEU A 514 -0.33 -6.92 -9.06
C LEU A 514 -0.93 -8.25 -9.55
N LEU A 515 -2.11 -8.22 -10.18
CA LEU A 515 -2.78 -9.42 -10.68
C LEU A 515 -1.95 -10.16 -11.75
N PRO A 516 -1.33 -9.48 -12.73
CA PRO A 516 -0.46 -10.14 -13.70
C PRO A 516 0.74 -10.85 -13.07
N SER A 517 1.30 -10.33 -11.97
CA SER A 517 2.47 -10.93 -11.31
C SER A 517 2.21 -12.33 -10.75
N VAL A 518 0.95 -12.66 -10.49
CA VAL A 518 0.53 -13.98 -9.96
C VAL A 518 -0.41 -14.72 -10.91
N ASN A 519 -0.50 -14.27 -12.17
CA ASN A 519 -1.45 -14.78 -13.17
C ASN A 519 -2.89 -14.85 -12.63
N GLY A 520 -3.26 -13.85 -11.83
CA GLY A 520 -4.55 -13.77 -11.16
C GLY A 520 -5.56 -12.90 -11.88
N TYR A 521 -6.81 -13.04 -11.45
CA TYR A 521 -7.89 -12.15 -11.82
C TYR A 521 -8.83 -11.96 -10.64
N LEU A 522 -9.51 -10.83 -10.64
CA LEU A 522 -10.62 -10.59 -9.74
C LEU A 522 -11.91 -11.06 -10.42
N SER A 523 -12.73 -11.80 -9.68
CA SER A 523 -14.07 -12.15 -10.10
C SER A 523 -15.06 -11.67 -9.05
N ASN A 524 -16.00 -10.81 -9.48
CA ASN A 524 -17.02 -10.28 -8.58
C ASN A 524 -18.23 -11.19 -8.63
N GLN A 525 -18.27 -12.24 -7.80
CA GLN A 525 -19.36 -13.22 -7.81
C GLN A 525 -20.69 -12.66 -7.29
N GLN A 526 -21.78 -13.01 -7.98
CA GLN A 526 -23.12 -13.07 -7.40
C GLN A 526 -23.29 -14.52 -6.86
N HIS A 527 -23.48 -14.69 -5.54
CA HIS A 527 -23.73 -15.98 -4.90
C HIS A 527 -25.11 -16.55 -5.28
N GLU A 528 -25.32 -16.96 -6.54
CA GLU A 528 -26.58 -17.58 -6.97
C GLU A 528 -26.46 -18.95 -7.63
N ARG A 529 -25.26 -19.44 -7.97
CA ARG A 529 -24.97 -20.85 -8.32
C ARG A 529 -23.46 -20.97 -8.59
N HIS A 530 -22.80 -21.86 -7.86
CA HIS A 530 -21.38 -22.24 -7.94
C HIS A 530 -20.34 -21.37 -7.22
N HIS A 531 -19.57 -22.09 -6.40
CA HIS A 531 -18.55 -21.67 -5.45
C HIS A 531 -17.43 -20.81 -6.07
N GLY A 532 -17.05 -19.76 -5.34
CA GLY A 532 -15.70 -19.19 -5.32
C GLY A 532 -15.29 -18.24 -6.45
N CYS A 533 -14.32 -17.37 -6.16
CA CYS A 533 -13.22 -17.08 -7.06
C CYS A 533 -12.65 -18.41 -7.57
N GLN A 534 -13.33 -18.99 -8.55
CA GLN A 534 -12.74 -20.00 -9.40
C GLN A 534 -11.58 -19.31 -10.08
N TRP A 535 -10.38 -19.80 -9.83
CA TRP A 535 -9.25 -19.73 -10.73
C TRP A 535 -9.55 -20.69 -11.90
N ARG A 536 -9.06 -20.40 -13.11
CA ARG A 536 -9.07 -21.42 -14.16
C ARG A 536 -8.13 -22.54 -13.72
N ASP A 537 -8.70 -23.58 -13.13
CA ASP A 537 -8.15 -24.93 -13.17
C ASP A 537 -7.98 -25.33 -14.64
N HIS A 538 -6.80 -25.06 -15.19
CA HIS A 538 -6.22 -25.87 -16.26
C HIS A 538 -4.98 -26.60 -15.73
N CYS A 539 -5.11 -27.15 -14.52
CA CYS A 539 -4.12 -28.06 -13.95
C CYS A 539 -4.79 -29.11 -13.05
N ARG A 540 -5.77 -29.82 -13.60
CA ARG A 540 -5.94 -31.23 -13.22
C ARG A 540 -5.17 -32.07 -14.21
N ALA A 541 -4.18 -32.79 -13.69
CA ALA A 541 -3.52 -33.87 -14.40
C ALA A 541 -4.57 -34.89 -14.86
N GLN A 542 -4.60 -35.16 -16.17
CA GLN A 542 -4.74 -36.52 -16.66
C GLN A 542 -3.35 -37.02 -17.01
#